data_AF-A0A3M9ZRE8-F1
#
_entry.id   AF-A0A3M9ZRE8-F1
#
_cell.length_a   1.000
_cell.length_b   1.000
_cell.length_c   1.000
_cell.angle_alpha   90.00
_cell.angle_beta   90.00
_cell.angle_gamma   90.00
#
_symmetry.space_group_name_H-M   'P 1'
#
loop_
_entity.id
_entity.type
_entity.pdbx_description
1 polymer ?
#
loop_
_entity_poly.entity_id
_entity_poly.type
_entity_poly.pdbx_seq_one_letter_code
_entity_poly.pdbx_strand_id
1 'polypeptide(L)'
;MDRQIEEYLAHASAARGLGHGGHADRVREARQMSLEERCKRIGAHISEVDTAALYGEIRAVRAVRNALAHSTVEIVPGGTVGFGGDGDEYRIEALEEALERVDKCNDRLGRIFGRAARVHGAGRERP
;
A
#
# COMPACT_ATOMS: atom_id res chain seq x y z
N MET A 1 -2.11 0.07 -3.58
CA MET A 1 -1.49 -0.04 -2.26
C MET A 1 -2.28 -0.87 -1.23
N ASP A 2 -3.24 -0.31 -0.48
CA ASP A 2 -3.89 -1.01 0.64
C ASP A 2 -4.53 -2.35 0.27
N ARG A 3 -5.31 -2.35 -0.81
CA ARG A 3 -5.89 -3.57 -1.37
C ARG A 3 -4.82 -4.60 -1.74
N GLN A 4 -3.71 -4.20 -2.36
CA GLN A 4 -2.64 -5.13 -2.73
C GLN A 4 -1.96 -5.75 -1.49
N ILE A 5 -1.81 -4.98 -0.42
CA ILE A 5 -1.29 -5.46 0.87
C ILE A 5 -2.27 -6.48 1.48
N GLU A 6 -3.57 -6.18 1.47
CA GLU A 6 -4.62 -7.06 1.98
C GLU A 6 -4.69 -8.39 1.21
N GLU A 7 -4.69 -8.31 -0.12
CA GLU A 7 -4.70 -9.46 -1.03
C GLU A 7 -3.46 -10.33 -0.81
N TYR A 8 -2.27 -9.71 -0.75
CA TYR A 8 -1.02 -10.43 -0.47
C TYR A 8 -1.09 -11.19 0.86
N LEU A 9 -1.54 -10.54 1.94
CA LEU A 9 -1.66 -11.17 3.25
C LEU A 9 -2.70 -12.29 3.23
N ALA A 10 -3.82 -12.12 2.53
CA ALA A 10 -4.83 -13.16 2.41
C ALA A 10 -4.29 -14.41 1.68
N HIS A 11 -3.47 -14.22 0.64
CA HIS A 11 -2.80 -15.33 -0.05
C HIS A 11 -1.70 -15.97 0.80
N ALA A 12 -0.89 -15.19 1.50
CA ALA A 12 0.18 -15.71 2.35
C ALA A 12 -0.36 -16.50 3.55
N SER A 13 -1.45 -16.04 4.16
CA SER A 13 -2.22 -16.75 5.18
C SER A 13 -2.73 -18.10 4.63
N ALA A 14 -3.31 -18.11 3.42
CA ALA A 14 -3.77 -19.33 2.75
C ALA A 14 -2.66 -20.36 2.55
N ALA A 15 -1.50 -19.93 2.05
CA ALA A 15 -0.36 -20.81 1.77
C ALA A 15 0.21 -21.50 3.01
N ARG A 16 0.02 -20.90 4.20
CA ARG A 16 0.52 -21.42 5.48
C ARG A 16 -0.52 -22.18 6.29
N GLY A 17 -1.74 -22.32 5.77
CA GLY A 17 -2.87 -22.86 6.55
C GLY A 17 -3.22 -22.00 7.77
N LEU A 18 -2.81 -20.72 7.77
CA LEU A 18 -3.07 -19.77 8.83
C LEU A 18 -4.31 -18.95 8.45
N GLY A 19 -5.28 -18.87 9.34
CA GLY A 19 -6.56 -18.20 9.12
C GLY A 19 -7.73 -19.17 9.01
N HIS A 20 -8.91 -18.72 9.46
CA HIS A 20 -10.14 -19.51 9.41
C HIS A 20 -11.04 -18.94 8.30
N GLY A 21 -11.57 -19.81 7.43
CA GLY A 21 -12.51 -19.40 6.39
C GLY A 21 -11.92 -19.15 5.00
N GLY A 22 -12.76 -18.59 4.13
CA GLY A 22 -12.46 -18.38 2.71
C GLY A 22 -11.55 -17.19 2.45
N HIS A 23 -11.21 -16.95 1.18
CA HIS A 23 -10.40 -15.79 0.79
C HIS A 23 -10.98 -14.45 1.29
N ALA A 24 -12.30 -14.28 1.22
CA ALA A 24 -12.99 -13.08 1.69
C ALA A 24 -12.82 -12.83 3.21
N ASP A 25 -12.79 -13.90 4.02
CA ASP A 25 -12.56 -13.79 5.46
C ASP A 25 -11.12 -13.33 5.75
N ARG A 26 -10.14 -13.91 5.05
CA ARG A 26 -8.73 -13.53 5.18
C ARG A 26 -8.45 -12.09 4.75
N VAL A 27 -9.12 -11.61 3.70
CA VAL A 27 -9.05 -10.18 3.30
C VAL A 27 -9.68 -9.29 4.36
N ARG A 28 -10.82 -9.70 4.94
CA ARG A 28 -11.48 -8.95 6.03
C ARG A 28 -10.60 -8.85 7.26
N GLU A 29 -9.97 -9.96 7.67
CA GLU A 29 -8.99 -9.97 8.76
C GLU A 29 -7.84 -9.00 8.48
N ALA A 30 -7.25 -9.05 7.27
CA ALA A 30 -6.18 -8.14 6.88
C ALA A 30 -6.60 -6.66 6.92
N ARG A 31 -7.86 -6.36 6.58
CA ARG A 31 -8.42 -4.99 6.68
C ARG A 31 -8.58 -4.49 8.11
N GLN A 32 -8.89 -5.38 9.04
CA GLN A 32 -9.04 -5.04 10.46
C GLN A 32 -7.69 -4.78 11.15
N MET A 33 -6.57 -5.17 10.53
CA MET A 33 -5.23 -4.90 11.03
C MET A 33 -4.78 -3.46 10.76
N SER A 34 -4.03 -2.90 11.71
CA SER A 34 -3.32 -1.64 11.48
C SER A 34 -2.34 -1.78 10.31
N LEU A 35 -2.04 -0.67 9.62
CA LEU A 35 -1.03 -0.68 8.55
C LEU A 35 0.33 -1.16 9.06
N GLU A 36 0.69 -0.78 10.28
CA GLU A 36 1.95 -1.19 10.91
C GLU A 36 2.02 -2.70 11.10
N GLU A 37 0.94 -3.30 11.61
CA GLU A 37 0.84 -4.76 11.77
C GLU A 37 0.89 -5.49 10.42
N ARG A 38 0.21 -4.95 9.40
CA ARG A 38 0.30 -5.49 8.03
C ARG A 38 1.73 -5.48 7.49
N CYS A 39 2.48 -4.38 7.71
CA CYS A 39 3.88 -4.28 7.29
C CYS A 39 4.78 -5.26 8.06
N LYS A 40 4.57 -5.41 9.38
CA LYS A 40 5.30 -6.38 10.21
C LYS A 40 5.10 -7.81 9.70
N ARG A 41 3.87 -8.21 9.37
CA ARG A 41 3.58 -9.54 8.79
C ARG A 41 4.23 -9.74 7.43
N ILE A 42 4.27 -8.71 6.58
CA ILE A 42 5.00 -8.77 5.31
C ILE A 42 6.50 -9.00 5.54
N GLY A 43 7.12 -8.27 6.47
CA GLY A 43 8.53 -8.49 6.80
C GLY A 43 8.82 -9.89 7.33
N ALA A 44 7.91 -10.46 8.11
CA ALA A 44 8.00 -11.85 8.55
C ALA A 44 7.85 -12.87 7.39
N HIS A 45 7.27 -12.46 6.25
CA HIS A 45 7.13 -13.29 5.05
C HIS A 45 8.27 -13.09 4.04
N ILE A 46 8.91 -11.93 4.06
CA ILE A 46 9.95 -11.52 3.12
C ILE A 46 11.07 -10.84 3.92
N SER A 47 12.05 -11.64 4.35
CA SER A 47 13.18 -11.19 5.19
C SER A 47 14.04 -10.10 4.54
N GLU A 48 13.99 -9.94 3.22
CA GLU A 48 14.68 -8.89 2.46
C GLU A 48 13.97 -7.51 2.55
N VAL A 49 12.78 -7.42 3.15
CA VAL A 49 12.01 -6.19 3.24
C VAL A 49 12.29 -5.47 4.56
N ASP A 50 12.84 -4.26 4.46
CA ASP A 50 12.83 -3.30 5.56
C ASP A 50 11.40 -2.82 5.82
N THR A 51 10.81 -3.31 6.92
CA THR A 51 9.42 -3.03 7.29
C THR A 51 9.21 -1.58 7.73
N ALA A 52 10.22 -0.94 8.31
CA ALA A 52 10.14 0.45 8.75
C ALA A 52 10.14 1.38 7.53
N ALA A 53 11.03 1.12 6.56
CA ALA A 53 11.05 1.85 5.29
C ALA A 53 9.73 1.67 4.51
N LEU A 54 9.24 0.43 4.42
CA LEU A 54 7.97 0.15 3.74
C LEU A 54 6.78 0.86 4.40
N TYR A 55 6.71 0.84 5.73
CA TYR A 55 5.67 1.53 6.48
C TYR A 55 5.70 3.05 6.26
N GLY A 56 6.90 3.66 6.30
CA GLY A 56 7.10 5.08 6.04
C GLY A 56 6.61 5.49 4.64
N GLU A 57 6.98 4.70 3.63
CA GLU A 57 6.55 4.93 2.24
C GLU A 57 5.03 4.86 2.08
N ILE A 58 4.39 3.81 2.60
CA ILE A 58 2.93 3.67 2.49
C ILE A 58 2.20 4.79 3.24
N ARG A 59 2.71 5.20 4.40
CA ARG A 59 2.14 6.32 5.17
C ARG A 59 2.22 7.63 4.40
N ALA A 60 3.36 7.93 3.79
CA ALA A 60 3.53 9.13 2.96
C ALA A 60 2.54 9.13 1.78
N VAL A 61 2.41 8.00 1.08
CA VAL A 61 1.45 7.84 -0.02
C VAL A 61 0.00 8.01 0.44
N ARG A 62 -0.36 7.46 1.60
CA ARG A 62 -1.70 7.64 2.18
C ARG A 62 -1.98 9.10 2.51
N ALA A 63 -1.02 9.81 3.09
CA ALA A 63 -1.16 11.23 3.39
C ALA A 63 -1.44 12.05 2.11
N VAL A 64 -0.68 11.79 1.04
CA VAL A 64 -0.87 12.44 -0.27
C VAL A 64 -2.25 12.12 -0.85
N ARG A 65 -2.66 10.84 -0.85
CA ARG A 65 -3.99 10.44 -1.35
C ARG A 65 -5.13 11.04 -0.53
N ASN A 66 -4.96 11.14 0.79
CA ASN A 66 -5.93 11.74 1.68
C ASN A 66 -6.05 13.24 1.40
N ALA A 67 -4.90 13.93 1.27
CA ALA A 67 -4.86 15.32 0.84
C ALA A 67 -5.62 15.49 -0.49
N LEU A 68 -5.29 14.71 -1.52
CA LEU A 68 -5.98 14.75 -2.82
C LEU A 68 -7.49 14.51 -2.73
N ALA A 69 -7.94 13.50 -1.98
CA ALA A 69 -9.35 13.18 -1.83
C ALA A 69 -10.16 14.28 -1.11
N HIS A 70 -9.48 15.05 -0.26
CA HIS A 70 -10.04 16.18 0.47
C HIS A 70 -9.68 17.54 -0.14
N SER A 71 -8.98 17.55 -1.28
CA SER A 71 -8.69 18.77 -2.02
C SER A 71 -9.96 19.22 -2.77
N THR A 72 -10.47 20.39 -2.41
CA THR A 72 -11.28 21.18 -3.32
C THR A 72 -10.30 21.85 -4.28
N VAL A 73 -10.17 21.32 -5.49
CA VAL A 73 -9.23 21.84 -6.50
C VAL A 73 -9.64 23.25 -6.90
N GLU A 74 -9.12 24.25 -6.17
CA GLU A 74 -9.04 25.63 -6.65
C GLU A 74 -7.64 25.80 -7.24
N ILE A 75 -7.55 25.82 -8.57
CA ILE A 75 -6.31 26.14 -9.27
C ILE A 75 -6.12 27.64 -9.16
N VAL A 76 -5.27 28.07 -8.22
CA VAL A 76 -4.94 29.48 -8.05
C VAL A 76 -3.96 29.90 -9.16
N PRO A 77 -4.10 31.10 -9.74
CA PRO A 77 -3.11 31.64 -10.66
C PRO A 77 -1.73 31.70 -9.97
N GLY A 78 -0.81 30.84 -10.40
CA GLY A 78 0.49 30.64 -9.74
C GLY A 78 0.94 29.18 -9.60
N GLY A 79 0.08 28.21 -9.92
CA GLY A 79 0.46 26.79 -9.98
C GLY A 79 0.49 26.08 -8.61
N THR A 80 -0.34 26.54 -7.68
CA THR A 80 -0.54 25.93 -6.36
C THR A 80 -1.93 25.30 -6.30
N VAL A 81 -2.01 24.14 -5.63
CA VAL A 81 -3.27 23.46 -5.32
C VAL A 81 -3.54 23.64 -3.83
N GLY A 82 -4.66 24.27 -3.51
CA GLY A 82 -5.13 24.42 -2.13
C GLY A 82 -5.79 23.13 -1.63
N PHE A 83 -5.45 22.71 -0.40
CA PHE A 83 -6.06 21.58 0.27
C PHE A 83 -6.88 22.10 1.47
N GLY A 84 -8.19 21.83 1.47
CA GLY A 84 -9.10 22.37 2.48
C GLY A 84 -8.86 21.79 3.89
N GLY A 85 -9.04 22.64 4.91
CA GLY A 85 -9.11 22.29 6.33
C GLY A 85 -7.96 22.87 7.17
N ASP A 86 -6.73 22.50 6.84
CA ASP A 86 -5.56 22.74 7.70
C ASP A 86 -4.52 23.72 7.12
N GLY A 87 -4.76 24.28 5.92
CA GLY A 87 -3.93 25.37 5.37
C GLY A 87 -2.61 24.93 4.72
N ASP A 88 -2.41 23.64 4.46
CA ASP A 88 -1.24 23.16 3.71
C ASP A 88 -1.44 23.40 2.21
N GLU A 89 -0.74 24.39 1.66
CA GLU A 89 -0.62 24.62 0.22
C GLU A 89 0.49 23.74 -0.37
N TYR A 90 0.18 22.92 -1.38
CA TYR A 90 1.20 22.20 -2.14
C TYR A 90 1.35 22.82 -3.52
N ARG A 91 2.61 23.02 -3.94
CA ARG A 91 2.93 23.34 -5.33
C ARG A 91 2.59 22.15 -6.21
N ILE A 92 2.09 22.40 -7.43
CA ILE A 92 1.78 21.34 -8.41
C ILE A 92 2.98 20.38 -8.61
N GLU A 93 4.20 20.91 -8.66
CA GLU A 93 5.43 20.11 -8.77
C GLU A 93 5.61 19.13 -7.61
N ALA A 94 5.28 19.55 -6.39
CA ALA A 94 5.33 18.67 -5.20
C ALA A 94 4.24 17.60 -5.25
N LEU A 95 3.10 17.89 -5.88
CA LEU A 95 2.03 16.92 -6.09
C LEU A 95 2.38 15.90 -7.18
N GLU A 96 2.99 16.32 -8.28
CA GLU A 96 3.50 15.44 -9.33
C GLU A 96 4.61 14.52 -8.80
N GLU A 97 5.56 15.07 -8.04
CA GLU A 97 6.59 14.27 -7.37
C GLU A 97 5.96 13.27 -6.38
N ALA A 98 4.93 13.69 -5.65
CA ALA A 98 4.22 12.82 -4.73
C ALA A 98 3.47 11.69 -5.45
N LEU A 99 2.79 11.97 -6.57
CA LEU A 99 2.14 10.97 -7.42
C LEU A 99 3.17 10.00 -8.03
N GLU A 100 4.30 10.50 -8.50
CA GLU A 100 5.39 9.65 -9.00
C GLU A 100 5.94 8.74 -7.88
N ARG A 101 6.05 9.25 -6.64
CA ARG A 101 6.39 8.42 -5.46
C ARG A 101 5.32 7.37 -5.15
N VAL A 102 4.03 7.69 -5.32
CA VAL A 102 2.92 6.71 -5.20
C VAL A 102 3.10 5.57 -6.18
N ASP A 103 3.38 5.88 -7.45
CA ASP A 103 3.52 4.89 -8.51
C ASP A 103 4.77 4.04 -8.33
N LYS A 104 5.92 4.65 -8.04
CA LYS A 104 7.16 3.95 -7.68
C LYS A 104 6.96 2.98 -6.51
N CYS A 105 6.20 3.39 -5.49
CA CYS A 105 5.90 2.55 -4.35
C CYS A 105 4.95 1.39 -4.72
N ASN A 106 3.91 1.64 -5.52
CA ASN A 106 3.02 0.56 -6.01
C ASN A 106 3.80 -0.45 -6.88
N ASP A 107 4.69 0.00 -7.74
CA ASP A 107 5.54 -0.85 -8.57
C ASP A 107 6.51 -1.68 -7.71
N ARG A 108 7.15 -1.05 -6.72
CA ARG A 108 8.02 -1.75 -5.78
C ARG A 108 7.27 -2.82 -4.99
N LEU A 109 6.09 -2.49 -4.46
CA LEU A 109 5.21 -3.44 -3.80
C LEU A 109 4.79 -4.58 -4.73
N GLY A 110 4.42 -4.27 -5.98
CA GLY A 110 4.09 -5.25 -7.01
C GLY A 110 5.25 -6.22 -7.27
N ARG A 111 6.48 -5.73 -7.36
CA ARG A 111 7.69 -6.57 -7.53
C ARG A 111 7.95 -7.45 -6.30
N ILE A 112 7.87 -6.86 -5.10
CA ILE A 112 8.07 -7.58 -3.82
C ILE A 112 7.05 -8.72 -3.69
N PHE A 113 5.76 -8.42 -3.85
CA PHE A 113 4.69 -9.40 -3.74
C PHE A 113 4.71 -10.41 -4.88
N GLY A 114 4.98 -10.00 -6.12
CA GLY A 114 5.10 -10.90 -7.26
C GLY A 114 6.30 -11.83 -7.18
N ARG A 115 7.39 -11.42 -6.51
CA ARG A 115 8.53 -12.30 -6.21
C ARG A 115 8.19 -13.26 -5.07
N ALA A 116 7.57 -12.77 -4.00
CA ALA A 116 7.15 -13.59 -2.87
C ALA A 116 6.09 -14.64 -3.26
N ALA A 117 5.12 -14.32 -4.12
CA ALA A 117 4.12 -15.26 -4.62
C ALA A 117 4.75 -16.41 -5.42
N ARG A 118 5.82 -16.15 -6.17
CA ARG A 118 6.59 -17.17 -6.90
C ARG A 118 7.39 -18.07 -5.96
N VAL A 119 7.93 -17.52 -4.88
CA VAL A 119 8.72 -18.26 -3.87
C VAL A 119 7.83 -19.12 -2.96
N HIS A 120 6.65 -18.63 -2.59
CA HIS A 120 5.72 -19.28 -1.65
C HIS A 120 4.64 -20.16 -2.32
N GLY A 121 4.66 -20.31 -3.65
CA GLY A 121 3.85 -21.34 -4.33
C GLY A 121 2.49 -20.89 -4.87
N ALA A 122 2.36 -19.70 -5.45
CA ALA A 122 1.29 -19.42 -6.43
C ALA A 122 1.65 -19.96 -7.84
N GLY A 123 2.23 -21.16 -7.89
CA GLY A 123 2.72 -21.80 -9.12
C GLY A 123 2.70 -23.33 -9.12
N ARG A 124 2.08 -23.96 -8.11
CA ARG A 124 1.82 -25.41 -8.05
C ARG A 124 0.43 -25.55 -7.42
N GLU A 125 -0.63 -26.06 -8.06
CA GLU A 125 -0.81 -26.93 -9.23
C GLU A 125 -2.17 -26.59 -9.90
N ARG A 126 -2.21 -26.41 -11.25
CA ARG A 126 -2.64 -27.36 -12.32
C ARG A 126 -4.17 -27.29 -12.59
N PRO A 127 -4.71 -27.98 -13.61
CA PRO A 127 -4.40 -28.07 -15.05
C PRO A 127 -5.43 -27.31 -15.92
#